data_AF-A0A5N9FY29-F1
#
_entry.id   AF-A0A5N9FY29-F1
#
_cell.length_a   1.000
_cell.length_b   1.000
_cell.length_c   1.000
_cell.angle_alpha   90.00
_cell.angle_beta   90.00
_cell.angle_gamma   90.00
#
_symmetry.space_group_name_H-M   'P 1'
#
loop_
_entity.id
_entity.type
_entity.pdbx_description
1 polymer ?
#
loop_
_entity_poly.entity_id
_entity_poly.type
_entity_poly.pdbx_seq_one_letter_code
_entity_poly.pdbx_strand_id
1 'polypeptide(L)' 'MSTVQITQSDLQASLPDTTSDIHTDHIKNEVSITRDIHGIPHVKSANTYDAFFGQGFATAQDRL' A
#
# COMPACT_ATOMS: atom_id res chain seq x y z
N MET A 1 2.88 -35.87 9.57
CA MET A 1 2.36 -34.49 9.41
C MET A 1 2.25 -34.23 7.91
N SER A 2 1.07 -33.86 7.42
CA SER A 2 0.89 -33.54 6.00
C SER A 2 1.51 -32.17 5.73
N THR A 3 2.38 -32.05 4.73
CA THR A 3 2.96 -30.77 4.31
C THR A 3 1.94 -30.02 3.46
N VAL A 4 1.55 -28.82 3.90
CA VAL A 4 0.77 -27.91 3.06
C VAL A 4 1.65 -27.47 1.89
N GLN A 5 1.19 -27.72 0.66
CA GLN A 5 1.85 -27.25 -0.56
C GLN A 5 1.44 -25.79 -0.78
N ILE A 6 2.41 -24.87 -0.78
CA ILE A 6 2.18 -23.46 -1.11
C ILE A 6 2.19 -23.30 -2.64
N THR A 7 1.16 -22.64 -3.16
CA THR A 7 1.01 -22.34 -4.59
C THR A 7 1.51 -20.94 -4.94
N GLN A 8 1.67 -20.66 -6.23
CA GLN A 8 2.04 -19.31 -6.69
C GLN A 8 0.97 -18.25 -6.34
N SER A 9 -0.31 -18.63 -6.35
CA SER A 9 -1.39 -17.73 -5.95
C SER A 9 -1.35 -17.39 -4.47
N ASP A 10 -0.96 -18.34 -3.61
CA ASP A 10 -0.80 -18.08 -2.17
C ASP A 10 0.30 -17.05 -1.92
N LEU A 11 1.41 -17.15 -2.66
CA LEU A 11 2.49 -16.16 -2.61
C LEU A 11 2.03 -14.78 -3.07
N GLN A 12 1.26 -14.69 -4.17
CA GLN A 12 0.73 -13.40 -4.65
C GLN A 12 -0.26 -12.78 -3.65
N ALA A 13 -1.15 -13.59 -3.06
CA ALA A 13 -2.11 -13.14 -2.07
C ALA A 13 -1.46 -12.69 -0.74
N SER A 14 -0.21 -13.11 -0.48
CA SER A 14 0.56 -12.67 0.69
C SER A 14 1.16 -11.27 0.56
N LEU A 15 1.12 -10.67 -0.63
CA LEU A 15 1.60 -9.31 -0.88
C LEU A 15 0.43 -8.31 -0.82
N PRO A 16 0.64 -7.10 -0.28
CA PRO A 16 -0.36 -6.04 -0.33
C PRO A 16 -0.54 -5.53 -1.75
N ASP A 17 -1.76 -5.11 -2.09
CA ASP A 17 -2.02 -4.37 -3.33
C ASP A 17 -1.45 -2.96 -3.21
N THR A 18 -0.58 -2.59 -4.16
CA THR A 18 0.07 -1.28 -4.24
C THR A 18 -0.25 -0.53 -5.54
N THR A 19 -1.22 -1.03 -6.32
CA THR A 19 -1.50 -0.60 -7.70
C THR A 19 -2.93 -0.14 -7.92
N SER A 20 -3.89 -0.73 -7.22
CA SER A 20 -5.30 -0.36 -7.37
C SER A 20 -5.63 0.90 -6.60
N ASP A 21 -6.61 1.65 -7.11
CA ASP A 21 -7.21 2.74 -6.36
C ASP A 21 -8.00 2.20 -5.16
N ILE A 22 -7.86 2.88 -4.02
CA ILE A 22 -8.56 2.54 -2.78
C ILE A 22 -9.40 3.76 -2.37
N HIS A 23 -10.70 3.55 -2.19
CA HIS A 23 -11.61 4.58 -1.72
C HIS A 23 -11.77 4.54 -0.21
N THR A 24 -11.72 5.72 0.42
CA THR A 24 -11.91 5.87 1.87
C THR A 24 -12.50 7.24 2.18
N ASP A 25 -13.36 7.29 3.21
CA ASP A 25 -13.96 8.52 3.70
C ASP A 25 -13.05 9.27 4.71
N HIS A 26 -11.82 8.77 4.92
CA HIS A 26 -10.86 9.30 5.90
C HIS A 26 -9.87 10.32 5.35
N ILE A 27 -9.91 10.61 4.04
CA ILE A 27 -9.11 11.65 3.40
C ILE A 27 -10.02 12.76 2.88
N LYS A 28 -9.50 13.99 2.80
CA LYS A 28 -10.25 15.15 2.30
C LYS A 28 -10.09 15.35 0.80
N ASN A 29 -8.94 14.96 0.26
CA ASN A 29 -8.57 15.06 -1.14
C ASN A 29 -7.86 13.79 -1.58
N GLU A 30 -7.71 13.62 -2.89
CA GLU A 30 -6.91 12.55 -3.47
C GLU A 30 -5.48 12.53 -2.91
N VAL A 31 -5.00 11.31 -2.64
CA VAL A 31 -3.62 11.03 -2.23
C VAL A 31 -3.02 10.11 -3.29
N SER A 32 -1.95 10.56 -3.93
CA SER A 32 -1.20 9.75 -4.88
C SER A 32 0.04 9.17 -4.21
N ILE A 33 0.19 7.85 -4.27
CA ILE A 33 1.36 7.14 -3.76
C ILE A 33 2.04 6.46 -4.95
N THR A 34 3.24 6.94 -5.30
CA THR A 34 4.05 6.34 -6.37
C THR A 34 5.29 5.71 -5.77
N ARG A 35 5.68 4.53 -6.24
CA ARG A 35 6.90 3.85 -5.81
C ARG A 35 7.95 3.94 -6.90
N ASP A 36 9.16 4.31 -6.51
CA ASP A 36 10.29 4.35 -7.44
C ASP A 36 10.83 2.93 -7.74
N ILE A 37 11.93 2.86 -8.51
CA ILE A 37 12.58 1.59 -8.88
C ILE A 37 13.11 0.79 -7.67
N HIS A 38 13.25 1.43 -6.51
CA HIS A 38 13.70 0.81 -5.26
C HIS A 38 12.52 0.50 -4.31
N GLY A 39 11.28 0.77 -4.74
CA GLY A 39 10.08 0.57 -3.93
C GLY A 39 9.85 1.68 -2.90
N ILE A 40 10.59 2.80 -2.94
CA ILE A 40 10.45 3.89 -1.98
C ILE A 40 9.15 4.66 -2.30
N PRO A 41 8.22 4.81 -1.34
CA PRO A 41 6.97 5.51 -1.58
C PRO A 41 7.15 7.04 -1.56
N HIS A 42 6.71 7.69 -2.63
CA HIS A 42 6.54 9.14 -2.75
C HIS A 42 5.07 9.49 -2.62
N VAL A 43 4.71 10.19 -1.55
CA VAL A 43 3.33 10.59 -1.26
C VAL A 43 3.09 12.04 -1.68
N LYS A 44 2.05 12.26 -2.48
CA LYS A 44 1.61 13.59 -2.91
C LYS A 44 0.16 13.81 -2.51
N SER A 45 -0.11 14.96 -1.89
CA SER A 45 -1.46 15.39 -1.53
C SER A 45 -1.57 16.92 -1.50
N ALA A 46 -2.79 17.44 -1.53
CA ALA A 46 -3.10 18.87 -1.46
C ALA A 46 -2.97 19.47 -0.05
N ASN A 47 -2.92 18.64 1.00
CA ASN A 47 -2.76 19.13 2.38
C ASN A 47 -1.97 18.15 3.24
N THR A 48 -1.49 18.67 4.38
CA THR A 48 -0.62 17.95 5.30
C THR A 48 -1.29 16.75 5.98
N TYR A 49 -2.58 16.83 6.29
CA TYR A 49 -3.31 15.74 6.95
C TYR A 49 -3.38 14.51 6.04
N ASP A 50 -3.83 14.69 4.80
CA ASP A 50 -3.93 13.63 3.80
C ASP A 50 -2.54 13.09 3.41
N ALA A 51 -1.51 13.95 3.38
CA ALA A 51 -0.13 13.52 3.15
C ALA A 51 0.38 12.56 4.25
N PHE A 52 0.13 12.87 5.52
CA PHE A 52 0.50 11.96 6.62
C PHE A 52 -0.35 10.71 6.66
N PHE A 53 -1.63 10.78 6.28
CA PHE A 53 -2.47 9.60 6.10
C PHE A 53 -1.86 8.66 5.05
N GLY A 54 -1.52 9.19 3.86
CA GLY A 54 -0.87 8.44 2.79
C GLY A 54 0.49 7.86 3.20
N GLN A 55 1.30 8.61 3.94
CA GLN A 55 2.58 8.12 4.47
C GLN A 55 2.38 6.93 5.41
N GLY A 56 1.44 7.02 6.36
CA GLY A 56 1.12 5.94 7.27
C GLY A 56 0.60 4.70 6.53
N PHE A 57 -0.28 4.90 5.54
CA PHE A 57 -0.80 3.84 4.70
C PHE A 57 0.30 3.11 3.92
N ALA A 58 1.18 3.84 3.24
CA ALA A 58 2.32 3.24 2.53
C ALA A 58 3.26 2.48 3.48
N THR A 59 3.52 3.04 4.67
CA THR A 59 4.35 2.39 5.69
C THR A 59 3.75 1.06 6.14
N ALA A 60 2.42 1.00 6.35
CA ALA A 60 1.74 -0.22 6.73
C ALA A 60 1.77 -1.29 5.63
N GLN A 61 1.65 -0.90 4.36
CA GLN A 61 1.83 -1.84 3.24
C GLN A 61 3.23 -2.47 3.25
N ASP A 62 4.26 -1.67 3.51
CA ASP A 62 5.63 -2.15 3.37
C ASP A 62 6.17 -2.86 4.63
N ARG A 63 5.56 -2.64 5.81
CA ARG A 63 6.18 -2.96 7.13
C ARG A 63 5.24 -3.50 8.21
N LEU A 64 3.98 -3.82 7.93
CA LEU A 64 3.08 -4.48 8.89
C LEU A 64 3.29 -5.99 8.93
#